data_AF-A0A830GTY4-F1
#
_entry.id   AF-A0A830GTY4-F1
#
_cell.length_a   1.000
_cell.length_b   1.000
_cell.length_c   1.000
_cell.angle_alpha   90.00
_cell.angle_beta   90.00
_cell.angle_gamma   90.00
#
_symmetry.space_group_name_H-M   'P 1'
#
loop_
_entity.id
_entity.type
_entity.pdbx_description
1 polymer ?
#
loop_
_entity_poly.entity_id
_entity_poly.type
_entity_poly.pdbx_seq_one_letter_code
_entity_poly.pdbx_strand_id
1 'polypeptide(L)'
;MAAGTWFIEDLSPDYVVEDGTPIFEGEPIAVLKELMVEDYQRLYQLNMAISIASNVLYSRMLAKLPVYAPLSQLAFPWNDFIKAGAAGGLDGVLNDVGGEVKLDVGIPIMDLNGFKYLHEFNSSSKGAIIRMRDRLDAGDLRRALMEFIYPVNPDAVILLETSIDALRRHSKEVESMRDSIDGVLLYSLPLTSRLVVSPPRRGNMYRCRSCYVDYESETPLKKCPKCQGRLVPLLRSQSSSTGPDKLRARALANLKYLRNEAAQVVPARWFTFKGA
;
A
#
# COMPACT_ATOMS: atom_id res chain seq x y z
N MET A 1 3.37 7.15 -1.43
CA MET A 1 2.65 6.71 -0.22
C MET A 1 1.16 6.51 -0.54
N ALA A 2 0.36 5.89 0.34
CA ALA A 2 -1.10 5.76 0.16
C ALA A 2 -1.87 6.28 1.39
N ALA A 3 -2.95 7.04 1.17
CA ALA A 3 -3.73 7.66 2.24
C ALA A 3 -4.56 6.64 3.06
N GLY A 4 -4.73 6.91 4.36
CA GLY A 4 -5.46 6.07 5.31
C GLY A 4 -6.39 6.85 6.26
N THR A 5 -7.11 7.82 5.72
CA THR A 5 -7.85 8.86 6.46
C THR A 5 -9.01 8.33 7.32
N TRP A 6 -9.42 7.07 7.18
CA TRP A 6 -10.37 6.44 8.11
C TRP A 6 -9.86 6.35 9.57
N PHE A 7 -8.56 6.57 9.80
CA PHE A 7 -8.04 6.65 11.17
C PHE A 7 -8.38 7.96 11.86
N ILE A 8 -8.85 8.98 11.15
CA ILE A 8 -9.12 10.30 11.73
C ILE A 8 -10.58 10.72 11.53
N GLU A 9 -11.49 9.79 11.22
CA GLU A 9 -12.92 10.13 11.02
C GLU A 9 -13.54 10.73 12.29
N ASP A 10 -13.13 10.22 13.44
CA ASP A 10 -13.53 10.67 14.78
C ASP A 10 -13.05 12.09 15.09
N LEU A 11 -11.96 12.54 14.45
CA LEU A 11 -11.46 13.91 14.57
C LEU A 11 -12.28 14.92 13.74
N SER A 12 -13.33 14.47 13.05
CA SER A 12 -14.23 15.30 12.25
C SER A 12 -13.51 16.28 11.29
N PRO A 13 -12.63 15.77 10.41
CA PRO A 13 -11.87 16.60 9.48
C PRO A 13 -12.81 17.37 8.55
N ASP A 14 -12.48 18.62 8.26
CA ASP A 14 -13.22 19.42 7.27
C ASP A 14 -13.08 18.83 5.86
N TYR A 15 -11.85 18.39 5.55
CA TYR A 15 -11.52 17.79 4.26
C TYR A 15 -10.50 16.67 4.43
N VAL A 16 -10.63 15.62 3.62
CA VAL A 16 -9.69 14.50 3.56
C VAL A 16 -9.38 14.12 2.12
N VAL A 17 -8.20 13.54 1.91
CA VAL A 17 -7.89 12.80 0.69
C VAL A 17 -8.57 11.44 0.75
N GLU A 18 -9.16 10.99 -0.35
CA GLU A 18 -9.78 9.67 -0.39
C GLU A 18 -8.77 8.55 -0.07
N ASP A 19 -9.20 7.58 0.73
CA ASP A 19 -8.37 6.43 1.12
C ASP A 19 -7.82 5.65 -0.07
N GLY A 20 -6.57 5.14 0.06
CA GLY A 20 -5.86 4.43 -1.00
C GLY A 20 -5.42 5.32 -2.18
N THR A 21 -5.62 6.64 -2.08
CA THR A 21 -5.07 7.60 -3.05
C THR A 21 -3.56 7.69 -2.88
N PRO A 22 -2.76 7.60 -3.95
CA PRO A 22 -1.34 7.85 -3.90
C PRO A 22 -1.05 9.28 -3.45
N ILE A 23 -0.26 9.45 -2.42
CA ILE A 23 0.17 10.76 -1.90
C ILE A 23 1.69 10.85 -1.91
N PHE A 24 2.20 12.06 -2.03
CA PHE A 24 3.62 12.37 -2.00
C PHE A 24 3.99 13.26 -0.80
N GLU A 25 5.29 13.36 -0.52
CA GLU A 25 5.80 14.26 0.52
C GLU A 25 5.32 15.69 0.32
N GLY A 26 4.87 16.32 1.40
CA GLY A 26 4.38 17.70 1.42
C GLY A 26 2.95 17.91 0.90
N GLU A 27 2.28 16.86 0.39
CA GLU A 27 0.85 16.91 0.06
C GLU A 27 0.00 16.79 1.34
N PRO A 28 -1.01 17.65 1.54
CA PRO A 28 -1.90 17.52 2.68
C PRO A 28 -2.83 16.31 2.47
N ILE A 29 -3.02 15.55 3.54
CA ILE A 29 -3.89 14.38 3.56
C ILE A 29 -5.25 14.67 4.22
N ALA A 30 -5.29 15.67 5.09
CA ALA A 30 -6.48 16.09 5.81
C ALA A 30 -6.35 17.54 6.29
N VAL A 31 -7.50 18.17 6.54
CA VAL A 31 -7.63 19.47 7.19
C VAL A 31 -8.46 19.27 8.45
N LEU A 32 -7.85 19.52 9.61
CA LEU A 32 -8.48 19.41 10.92
C LEU A 32 -8.86 20.81 11.42
N LYS A 33 -10.01 20.92 12.10
CA LYS A 33 -10.46 22.19 12.70
C LYS A 33 -9.60 22.58 13.90
N GLU A 34 -9.36 21.60 14.76
CA GLU A 34 -8.62 21.73 16.01
C GLU A 34 -7.92 20.40 16.27
N LEU A 35 -6.79 20.44 16.98
CA LEU A 35 -6.04 19.26 17.35
C LEU A 35 -5.69 19.33 18.84
N MET A 36 -6.16 18.35 19.59
CA MET A 36 -5.89 18.20 21.01
C MET A 36 -4.67 17.29 21.23
N VAL A 37 -4.12 17.28 22.46
CA VAL A 37 -2.93 16.47 22.78
C VAL A 37 -3.22 14.98 22.64
N GLU A 38 -4.44 14.57 22.96
CA GLU A 38 -4.92 13.19 22.91
C GLU A 38 -4.99 12.67 21.45
N ASP A 39 -5.17 13.56 20.48
CA ASP A 39 -5.28 13.21 19.05
C ASP A 39 -3.95 12.77 18.44
N TYR A 40 -2.81 13.07 19.08
CA TYR A 40 -1.49 12.71 18.57
C TYR A 40 -1.29 11.19 18.51
N GLN A 41 -1.92 10.42 19.41
CA GLN A 41 -1.91 8.97 19.32
C GLN A 41 -2.61 8.49 18.04
N ARG A 42 -3.70 9.16 17.66
CA ARG A 42 -4.45 8.87 16.44
C ARG A 42 -3.65 9.22 15.18
N LEU A 43 -2.95 10.35 15.20
CA LEU A 43 -2.01 10.73 14.14
C LEU A 43 -0.86 9.74 14.00
N TYR A 44 -0.36 9.18 15.11
CA TYR A 44 0.65 8.12 15.06
C TYR A 44 0.10 6.83 14.42
N GLN A 45 -1.12 6.44 14.77
CA GLN A 45 -1.80 5.30 14.12
C GLN A 45 -2.04 5.53 12.62
N LEU A 46 -2.47 6.73 12.24
CA LEU A 46 -2.57 7.14 10.84
C LEU A 46 -1.21 7.04 10.12
N ASN A 47 -0.13 7.48 10.76
CA ASN A 47 1.21 7.38 10.19
C ASN A 47 1.65 5.91 9.98
N MET A 48 1.36 5.03 10.94
CA MET A 48 1.59 3.59 10.80
C MET A 48 0.78 3.00 9.64
N ALA A 49 -0.49 3.36 9.52
CA ALA A 49 -1.36 2.90 8.45
C ALA A 49 -0.87 3.34 7.07
N ILE A 50 -0.49 4.61 6.93
CA ILE A 50 0.10 5.14 5.69
C ILE A 50 1.40 4.40 5.36
N SER A 51 2.26 4.14 6.35
CA SER A 51 3.50 3.39 6.16
C SER A 51 3.23 1.97 5.66
N ILE A 52 2.31 1.23 6.31
CA ILE A 52 1.92 -0.13 5.89
C ILE A 52 1.36 -0.13 4.47
N ALA A 53 0.39 0.74 4.17
CA ALA A 53 -0.20 0.84 2.84
C ALA A 53 0.86 1.17 1.78
N SER A 54 1.80 2.07 2.09
CA SER A 54 2.87 2.47 1.19
C SER A 54 3.87 1.35 0.93
N ASN A 55 4.25 0.62 1.97
CA ASN A 55 5.15 -0.53 1.89
C ASN A 55 4.56 -1.63 1.02
N VAL A 56 3.30 -2.00 1.26
CA VAL A 56 2.59 -3.00 0.46
C VAL A 56 2.48 -2.56 -0.99
N LEU A 57 2.07 -1.31 -1.22
CA LEU A 57 1.90 -0.75 -2.56
C LEU A 57 3.21 -0.73 -3.35
N TYR A 58 4.31 -0.35 -2.70
CA TYR A 58 5.63 -0.33 -3.32
C TYR A 58 6.15 -1.74 -3.60
N SER A 59 5.98 -2.69 -2.67
CA SER A 59 6.30 -4.10 -2.90
C SER A 59 5.49 -4.70 -4.05
N ARG A 60 4.19 -4.39 -4.14
CA ARG A 60 3.32 -4.80 -5.25
C ARG A 60 3.83 -4.26 -6.58
N MET A 61 4.28 -3.01 -6.62
CA MET A 61 4.85 -2.39 -7.81
C MET A 61 6.17 -3.06 -8.22
N LEU A 62 7.06 -3.37 -7.27
CA LEU A 62 8.35 -3.99 -7.53
C LEU A 62 8.23 -5.46 -7.96
N ALA A 63 7.44 -6.25 -7.22
CA ALA A 63 7.32 -7.69 -7.45
C ALA A 63 6.35 -8.04 -8.58
N LYS A 64 5.34 -7.19 -8.84
CA LYS A 64 4.22 -7.47 -9.76
C LYS A 64 3.46 -8.77 -9.43
N LEU A 65 3.49 -9.18 -8.16
CA LEU A 65 2.93 -10.44 -7.64
C LEU A 65 1.97 -10.17 -6.47
N PRO A 66 1.10 -11.14 -6.11
CA PRO A 66 0.38 -11.18 -4.84
C PRO A 66 1.24 -10.82 -3.64
N VAL A 67 0.80 -9.87 -2.82
CA VAL A 67 1.54 -9.43 -1.62
C VAL A 67 0.80 -9.91 -0.39
N TYR A 68 1.55 -10.59 0.49
CA TYR A 68 1.09 -11.10 1.77
C TYR A 68 1.94 -10.53 2.89
N ALA A 69 1.40 -10.53 4.12
CA ALA A 69 2.14 -10.17 5.32
C ALA A 69 1.76 -11.12 6.47
N PRO A 70 2.69 -11.46 7.38
CA PRO A 70 2.32 -12.09 8.65
C PRO A 70 1.50 -11.12 9.51
N LEU A 71 0.54 -11.65 10.26
CA LEU A 71 -0.34 -10.85 11.12
C LEU A 71 0.45 -10.13 12.22
N SER A 72 1.51 -10.75 12.73
CA SER A 72 2.44 -10.16 13.72
C SER A 72 3.16 -8.91 13.22
N GLN A 73 3.26 -8.70 11.90
CA GLN A 73 3.88 -7.52 11.30
C GLN A 73 2.90 -6.34 11.18
N LEU A 74 1.62 -6.57 11.46
CA LEU A 74 0.59 -5.55 11.49
C LEU A 74 0.35 -5.12 12.93
N ALA A 75 0.14 -3.81 13.14
CA ALA A 75 -0.16 -3.29 14.46
C ALA A 75 -1.55 -3.73 14.95
N PHE A 76 -1.74 -3.72 16.27
CA PHE A 76 -3.05 -3.92 16.89
C PHE A 76 -3.80 -2.57 17.00
N PRO A 77 -5.13 -2.51 16.80
CA PRO A 77 -6.04 -3.60 16.45
C PRO A 77 -5.94 -4.01 14.98
N TRP A 78 -5.84 -5.32 14.72
CA TRP A 78 -5.52 -5.83 13.38
C TRP A 78 -6.50 -5.42 12.28
N ASN A 79 -7.79 -5.25 12.57
CA ASN A 79 -8.79 -4.84 11.57
C ASN A 79 -8.37 -3.58 10.81
N ASP A 80 -7.92 -2.56 11.53
CA ASP A 80 -7.60 -1.27 10.93
C ASP A 80 -6.30 -1.33 10.11
N PHE A 81 -5.34 -2.15 10.55
CA PHE A 81 -4.04 -2.28 9.89
C PHE A 81 -4.05 -3.31 8.74
N ILE A 82 -4.95 -4.29 8.75
CA ILE A 82 -5.25 -5.10 7.56
C ILE A 82 -5.94 -4.23 6.52
N LYS A 83 -6.88 -3.37 6.92
CA LYS A 83 -7.49 -2.36 6.03
C LYS A 83 -6.43 -1.40 5.47
N ALA A 84 -5.42 -1.04 6.27
CA ALA A 84 -4.25 -0.29 5.78
C ALA A 84 -3.47 -1.05 4.71
N GLY A 85 -3.20 -2.33 4.94
CA GLY A 85 -2.63 -3.22 3.93
C GLY A 85 -3.49 -3.27 2.66
N ALA A 86 -4.81 -3.39 2.79
CA ALA A 86 -5.77 -3.38 1.68
C ALA A 86 -5.65 -2.11 0.83
N ALA A 87 -5.55 -0.94 1.47
CA ALA A 87 -5.33 0.34 0.80
C ALA A 87 -3.99 0.42 0.05
N GLY A 88 -3.03 -0.43 0.41
CA GLY A 88 -1.80 -0.67 -0.33
C GLY A 88 -1.88 -1.75 -1.41
N GLY A 89 -2.97 -2.53 -1.46
CA GLY A 89 -3.14 -3.65 -2.38
C GLY A 89 -2.74 -5.02 -1.82
N LEU A 90 -2.78 -5.20 -0.49
CA LEU A 90 -2.51 -6.48 0.17
C LEU A 90 -3.52 -7.55 -0.29
N ASP A 91 -3.03 -8.74 -0.62
CA ASP A 91 -3.85 -9.85 -1.13
C ASP A 91 -4.24 -10.85 -0.05
N GLY A 92 -3.49 -10.93 1.05
CA GLY A 92 -3.78 -11.84 2.15
C GLY A 92 -2.89 -11.61 3.37
N VAL A 93 -3.29 -12.20 4.49
CA VAL A 93 -2.53 -12.19 5.74
C VAL A 93 -2.29 -13.61 6.20
N LEU A 94 -1.10 -13.89 6.72
CA LEU A 94 -0.78 -15.17 7.35
C LEU A 94 -0.86 -15.02 8.87
N ASN A 95 -1.79 -15.72 9.51
CA ASN A 95 -1.96 -15.73 10.96
C ASN A 95 -0.84 -16.54 11.61
N ASP A 96 0.05 -15.84 12.32
CA ASP A 96 1.23 -16.39 13.00
C ASP A 96 1.25 -16.09 14.52
N VAL A 97 0.20 -15.44 15.02
CA VAL A 97 0.07 -14.98 16.43
C VAL A 97 -0.67 -15.98 17.33
N GLY A 98 -1.10 -17.12 16.77
CA GLY A 98 -1.80 -18.19 17.48
C GLY A 98 -3.28 -17.88 17.74
N GLY A 99 -4.11 -18.93 17.76
CA GLY A 99 -5.56 -18.85 17.99
C GLY A 99 -6.39 -18.53 16.74
N GLU A 100 -7.71 -18.76 16.83
CA GLU A 100 -8.65 -18.38 15.78
C GLU A 100 -8.88 -16.87 15.81
N VAL A 101 -8.19 -16.16 14.92
CA VAL A 101 -8.38 -14.72 14.71
C VAL A 101 -9.47 -14.54 13.65
N LYS A 102 -10.71 -14.32 14.08
CA LYS A 102 -11.84 -14.00 13.20
C LYS A 102 -11.90 -12.50 12.98
N LEU A 103 -11.45 -12.04 11.81
CA LEU A 103 -11.50 -10.65 11.40
C LEU A 103 -12.38 -10.52 10.16
N ASP A 104 -13.28 -9.54 10.18
CA ASP A 104 -14.12 -9.20 9.04
C ASP A 104 -13.48 -8.05 8.26
N VAL A 105 -12.50 -8.41 7.44
CA VAL A 105 -11.59 -7.46 6.78
C VAL A 105 -11.54 -7.62 5.27
N GLY A 106 -12.42 -8.43 4.67
CA GLY A 106 -12.49 -8.63 3.21
C GLY A 106 -11.22 -9.19 2.56
N ILE A 107 -10.19 -9.53 3.33
CA ILE A 107 -8.92 -10.07 2.86
C ILE A 107 -8.76 -11.49 3.42
N PRO A 108 -8.34 -12.48 2.61
CA PRO A 108 -8.04 -13.82 3.08
C PRO A 108 -7.05 -13.85 4.25
N ILE A 109 -7.43 -14.55 5.33
CA ILE A 109 -6.55 -14.86 6.45
C ILE A 109 -6.24 -16.35 6.39
N MET A 110 -4.97 -16.66 6.16
CA MET A 110 -4.46 -18.03 6.05
C MET A 110 -3.70 -18.39 7.32
N ASP A 111 -3.78 -19.63 7.78
CA ASP A 111 -2.95 -20.09 8.90
C ASP A 111 -1.50 -20.29 8.43
N LEU A 112 -0.55 -19.58 9.05
CA LEU A 112 0.88 -19.72 8.73
C LEU A 112 1.36 -21.16 8.95
N ASN A 113 0.76 -21.92 9.88
CA ASN A 113 1.15 -23.30 10.14
C ASN A 113 0.96 -24.23 8.93
N GLY A 114 0.06 -23.87 8.01
CA GLY A 114 -0.12 -24.58 6.74
C GLY A 114 1.02 -24.34 5.74
N PHE A 115 1.87 -23.34 5.97
CA PHE A 115 3.02 -23.01 5.13
C PHE A 115 4.31 -23.43 5.83
N LYS A 116 5.20 -24.13 5.11
CA LYS A 116 6.45 -24.65 5.68
C LYS A 116 7.67 -24.15 4.93
N TYR A 117 8.76 -23.98 5.66
CA TYR A 117 10.06 -23.79 5.02
C TYR A 117 10.53 -25.09 4.36
N LEU A 118 11.45 -25.00 3.41
CA LEU A 118 11.89 -26.14 2.60
C LEU A 118 12.26 -27.41 3.42
N HIS A 119 12.91 -27.24 4.57
CA HIS A 119 13.36 -28.35 5.43
C HIS A 119 12.25 -29.00 6.26
N GLU A 120 11.10 -28.35 6.38
CA GLU A 120 9.91 -28.85 7.11
C GLU A 120 8.78 -29.23 6.14
N PHE A 121 8.97 -29.02 4.83
CA PHE A 121 7.96 -29.21 3.82
C PHE A 121 7.62 -30.69 3.65
N ASN A 122 6.33 -31.00 3.61
CA ASN A 122 5.81 -32.35 3.47
C ASN A 122 4.45 -32.31 2.75
N SER A 123 3.86 -33.49 2.48
CA SER A 123 2.63 -33.62 1.70
C SER A 123 1.39 -33.00 2.35
N SER A 124 1.42 -32.70 3.65
CA SER A 124 0.31 -32.01 4.35
C SER A 124 0.41 -30.48 4.31
N SER A 125 1.55 -29.94 3.85
CA SER A 125 1.76 -28.50 3.71
C SER A 125 0.86 -27.92 2.62
N LYS A 126 0.13 -26.85 2.93
CA LYS A 126 -0.63 -26.05 1.95
C LYS A 126 0.29 -25.26 1.01
N GLY A 127 1.48 -24.90 1.48
CA GLY A 127 2.44 -24.11 0.71
C GLY A 127 3.85 -24.12 1.27
N ALA A 128 4.78 -23.58 0.50
CA ALA A 128 6.18 -23.46 0.84
C ALA A 128 6.57 -21.98 0.99
N ILE A 129 7.39 -21.68 2.01
CA ILE A 129 8.00 -20.36 2.19
C ILE A 129 9.48 -20.45 1.82
N ILE A 130 9.89 -19.62 0.85
CA ILE A 130 11.25 -19.53 0.36
C ILE A 130 11.81 -18.18 0.81
N ARG A 131 12.96 -18.18 1.50
CA ARG A 131 13.55 -16.95 2.05
C ARG A 131 14.47 -16.27 1.05
N MET A 132 14.22 -15.00 0.77
CA MET A 132 15.14 -14.12 0.04
C MET A 132 15.90 -13.24 1.04
N ARG A 133 17.03 -13.74 1.55
CA ARG A 133 17.90 -13.00 2.49
C ARG A 133 18.87 -12.06 1.75
N ASP A 134 19.78 -12.63 0.94
CA ASP A 134 20.88 -11.85 0.34
C ASP A 134 21.00 -12.00 -1.18
N ARG A 135 20.60 -13.16 -1.73
CA ARG A 135 20.40 -13.43 -3.16
C ARG A 135 19.36 -14.54 -3.30
N LEU A 136 18.58 -14.49 -4.38
CA LEU A 136 17.76 -15.62 -4.82
C LEU A 136 18.27 -16.05 -6.20
N ASP A 137 18.87 -17.23 -6.27
CA ASP A 137 19.30 -17.82 -7.53
C ASP A 137 18.14 -18.59 -8.17
N ALA A 138 17.80 -18.25 -9.41
CA ALA A 138 16.68 -18.87 -10.11
C ALA A 138 16.90 -20.38 -10.38
N GLY A 139 18.16 -20.81 -10.51
CA GLY A 139 18.52 -22.21 -10.65
C GLY A 139 18.30 -22.98 -9.35
N ASP A 140 18.70 -22.41 -8.22
CA ASP A 140 18.45 -23.02 -6.90
C ASP A 140 16.96 -23.04 -6.56
N LEU A 141 16.21 -21.97 -6.88
CA LEU A 141 14.76 -21.95 -6.74
C LEU A 141 14.12 -23.05 -7.59
N ARG A 142 14.47 -23.13 -8.87
CA ARG A 142 13.94 -24.16 -9.77
C ARG A 142 14.25 -25.57 -9.26
N ARG A 143 15.45 -25.78 -8.72
CA ARG A 143 15.83 -27.06 -8.11
C ARG A 143 14.95 -27.37 -6.91
N ALA A 144 14.79 -26.43 -5.99
CA ALA A 144 13.92 -26.58 -4.82
C ALA A 144 12.47 -26.91 -5.23
N LEU A 145 11.94 -26.23 -6.25
CA LEU A 145 10.59 -26.45 -6.73
C LEU A 145 10.41 -27.83 -7.39
N MET A 146 11.28 -28.17 -8.35
CA MET A 146 11.11 -29.36 -9.18
C MET A 146 11.58 -30.65 -8.50
N GLU A 147 12.59 -30.58 -7.62
CA GLU A 147 13.16 -31.77 -6.98
C GLU A 147 12.59 -32.04 -5.59
N PHE A 148 12.06 -31.02 -4.90
CA PHE A 148 11.57 -31.17 -3.53
C PHE A 148 10.09 -30.83 -3.36
N ILE A 149 9.64 -29.67 -3.81
CA ILE A 149 8.28 -29.18 -3.48
C ILE A 149 7.21 -29.88 -4.31
N TYR A 150 7.24 -29.73 -5.64
CA TYR A 150 6.19 -30.27 -6.51
C TYR A 150 6.08 -31.80 -6.54
N PRO A 151 7.17 -32.59 -6.41
CA PRO A 151 7.06 -34.03 -6.26
C PRO A 151 6.32 -34.46 -4.97
N VAL A 152 6.38 -33.64 -3.92
CA VAL A 152 5.76 -33.93 -2.61
C VAL A 152 4.33 -33.38 -2.54
N ASN A 153 4.11 -32.17 -3.05
CA ASN A 153 2.79 -31.57 -3.22
C ASN A 153 2.78 -30.67 -4.47
N PRO A 154 2.16 -31.11 -5.58
CA PRO A 154 2.14 -30.37 -6.84
C PRO A 154 1.29 -29.09 -6.79
N ASP A 155 0.36 -28.98 -5.83
CA ASP A 155 -0.55 -27.86 -5.69
C ASP A 155 -0.08 -26.85 -4.61
N ALA A 156 1.16 -26.97 -4.16
CA ALA A 156 1.70 -26.14 -3.09
C ALA A 156 1.83 -24.67 -3.51
N VAL A 157 1.26 -23.77 -2.72
CA VAL A 157 1.43 -22.31 -2.89
C VAL A 157 2.84 -21.90 -2.49
N ILE A 158 3.56 -21.23 -3.40
CA ILE A 158 4.94 -20.80 -3.22
C ILE A 158 4.99 -19.32 -2.86
N LEU A 159 5.39 -19.02 -1.62
CA LEU A 159 5.57 -17.66 -1.13
C LEU A 159 7.05 -17.32 -0.96
N LEU A 160 7.45 -16.18 -1.52
CA LEU A 160 8.79 -15.62 -1.36
C LEU A 160 8.82 -14.68 -0.15
N GLU A 161 9.37 -15.13 0.98
CA GLU A 161 9.60 -14.30 2.16
C GLU A 161 10.73 -13.29 1.92
N THR A 162 10.41 -12.00 2.05
CA THR A 162 11.35 -10.92 1.73
C THR A 162 11.06 -9.59 2.45
N SER A 163 12.00 -8.64 2.34
CA SER A 163 11.85 -7.26 2.77
C SER A 163 11.78 -6.32 1.58
N ILE A 164 11.31 -5.10 1.81
CA ILE A 164 11.20 -4.06 0.77
C ILE A 164 12.58 -3.73 0.19
N ASP A 165 13.61 -3.65 1.02
CA ASP A 165 14.97 -3.37 0.57
C ASP A 165 15.56 -4.50 -0.28
N ALA A 166 15.28 -5.76 0.07
CA ALA A 166 15.68 -6.90 -0.74
C ALA A 166 14.93 -6.90 -2.10
N LEU A 167 13.61 -6.66 -2.10
CA LEU A 167 12.82 -6.51 -3.32
C LEU A 167 13.34 -5.40 -4.24
N ARG A 168 13.72 -4.25 -3.67
CA ARG A 168 14.28 -3.14 -4.45
C ARG A 168 15.61 -3.54 -5.12
N ARG A 169 16.49 -4.22 -4.39
CA ARG A 169 17.80 -4.66 -4.89
C ARG A 169 17.71 -5.79 -5.92
N HIS A 170 16.72 -6.67 -5.79
CA HIS A 170 16.58 -7.91 -6.58
C HIS A 170 15.29 -7.98 -7.40
N SER A 171 14.74 -6.83 -7.79
CA SER A 171 13.45 -6.76 -8.50
C SER A 171 13.48 -7.50 -9.83
N LYS A 172 14.61 -7.49 -10.55
CA LYS A 172 14.76 -8.19 -11.84
C LYS A 172 14.78 -9.70 -11.68
N GLU A 173 15.42 -10.19 -10.63
CA GLU A 173 15.45 -11.60 -10.27
C GLU A 173 14.04 -12.07 -9.88
N VAL A 174 13.34 -11.33 -9.02
CA VAL A 174 11.95 -11.65 -8.68
C VAL A 174 11.05 -11.66 -9.91
N GLU A 175 11.23 -10.70 -10.83
CA GLU A 175 10.49 -10.67 -12.10
C GLU A 175 10.80 -11.88 -13.00
N SER A 176 12.05 -12.36 -13.06
CA SER A 176 12.41 -13.54 -13.86
C SER A 176 11.84 -14.84 -13.30
N MET A 177 11.50 -14.86 -12.01
CA MET A 177 10.95 -16.03 -11.32
C MET A 177 9.44 -15.97 -11.12
N ARG A 178 8.76 -14.93 -11.61
CA ARG A 178 7.33 -14.67 -11.36
C ARG A 178 6.40 -15.84 -11.71
N ASP A 179 6.77 -16.64 -12.70
CA ASP A 179 5.94 -17.77 -13.17
C ASP A 179 6.13 -19.01 -12.28
N SER A 180 7.04 -18.96 -11.30
CA SER A 180 7.39 -20.04 -10.38
C SER A 180 7.03 -19.73 -8.92
N ILE A 181 6.57 -18.51 -8.62
CA ILE A 181 6.19 -18.05 -7.29
C ILE A 181 4.78 -17.46 -7.33
N ASP A 182 3.95 -17.81 -6.34
CA ASP A 182 2.56 -17.36 -6.27
C ASP A 182 2.41 -16.00 -5.60
N GLY A 183 3.41 -15.58 -4.81
CA GLY A 183 3.39 -14.28 -4.14
C GLY A 183 4.63 -13.98 -3.32
N VAL A 184 4.67 -12.75 -2.79
CA VAL A 184 5.70 -12.29 -1.87
C VAL A 184 5.12 -12.14 -0.47
N LEU A 185 5.84 -12.63 0.54
CA LEU A 185 5.52 -12.49 1.95
C LEU A 185 6.44 -11.42 2.56
N LEU A 186 5.89 -10.27 2.92
CA LEU A 186 6.66 -9.19 3.54
C LEU A 186 6.82 -9.46 5.04
N TYR A 187 8.02 -9.87 5.46
CA TYR A 187 8.30 -10.15 6.88
C TYR A 187 8.66 -8.89 7.70
N SER A 188 8.71 -7.72 7.06
CA SER A 188 8.99 -6.45 7.73
C SER A 188 8.26 -5.30 7.04
N LEU A 189 7.56 -4.49 7.83
CA LEU A 189 6.82 -3.29 7.40
C LEU A 189 7.32 -2.07 8.20
N PRO A 190 8.45 -1.46 7.80
CA PRO A 190 9.03 -0.34 8.55
C PRO A 190 8.16 0.92 8.47
N LEU A 191 8.32 1.82 9.44
CA LEU A 191 7.77 3.18 9.34
C LEU A 191 8.50 3.93 8.23
N THR A 192 7.80 4.20 7.12
CA THR A 192 8.35 4.88 5.94
C THR A 192 7.81 6.28 5.73
N SER A 193 6.80 6.69 6.52
CA SER A 193 6.25 8.05 6.52
C SER A 193 6.45 8.75 7.85
N ARG A 194 6.42 10.08 7.80
CA ARG A 194 6.31 10.95 8.97
C ARG A 194 5.26 12.02 8.68
N LEU A 195 4.19 12.01 9.46
CA LEU A 195 3.19 13.08 9.39
C LEU A 195 3.68 14.33 10.12
N VAL A 196 3.37 15.47 9.53
CA VAL A 196 3.67 16.79 10.08
C VAL A 196 2.40 17.61 10.04
N VAL A 197 2.09 18.25 11.18
CA VAL A 197 1.01 19.23 11.27
C VAL A 197 1.59 20.58 10.88
N SER A 198 0.90 21.28 9.99
CA SER A 198 1.33 22.60 9.49
C SER A 198 0.17 23.59 9.57
N PRO A 199 0.46 24.91 9.59
CA PRO A 199 -0.58 25.93 9.50
C PRO A 199 -1.46 25.73 8.27
N PRO A 200 -2.74 26.16 8.31
CA PRO A 200 -3.68 25.93 7.23
C PRO A 200 -3.17 26.52 5.90
N ARG A 201 -3.11 25.68 4.85
CA ARG A 201 -2.83 26.12 3.48
C ARG A 201 -4.09 26.71 2.85
N ARG A 202 -4.02 27.98 2.44
CA ARG A 202 -5.13 28.70 1.78
C ARG A 202 -5.15 28.36 0.29
N GLY A 203 -5.70 27.22 -0.09
CA GLY A 203 -5.80 26.86 -1.51
C GLY A 203 -6.67 25.64 -1.77
N ASN A 204 -7.47 25.69 -2.83
CA ASN A 204 -8.12 24.50 -3.36
C ASN A 204 -7.06 23.63 -4.05
N MET A 205 -6.97 22.37 -3.65
CA MET A 205 -6.04 21.42 -4.27
C MET A 205 -6.77 20.49 -5.24
N TYR A 206 -6.22 20.35 -6.44
CA TYR A 206 -6.77 19.54 -7.51
C TYR A 206 -5.75 18.55 -8.04
N ARG A 207 -6.19 17.35 -8.42
CA ARG A 207 -5.37 16.37 -9.14
C ARG A 207 -5.88 16.19 -10.57
N CYS A 208 -4.98 16.21 -11.54
CA CYS A 208 -5.30 15.82 -12.91
C CYS A 208 -5.42 14.30 -13.03
N ARG A 209 -6.55 13.79 -13.53
CA ARG A 209 -6.73 12.35 -13.75
C ARG A 209 -5.85 11.77 -14.85
N SER A 210 -5.34 12.61 -15.74
CA SER A 210 -4.61 12.17 -16.94
C SER A 210 -3.10 12.19 -16.72
N CYS A 211 -2.54 13.30 -16.23
CA CYS A 211 -1.10 13.42 -15.99
C CYS A 211 -0.70 13.33 -14.51
N TYR A 212 -1.66 13.15 -13.59
CA TYR A 212 -1.43 13.04 -12.15
C TYR A 212 -0.56 14.17 -11.58
N VAL A 213 -0.69 15.38 -12.13
CA VAL A 213 -0.09 16.60 -11.57
C VAL A 213 -1.12 17.26 -10.65
N ASP A 214 -0.63 17.76 -9.52
CA ASP A 214 -1.46 18.44 -8.52
C ASP A 214 -1.32 19.95 -8.66
N TYR A 215 -2.43 20.65 -8.49
CA TYR A 215 -2.55 22.08 -8.68
C TYR A 215 -3.11 22.71 -7.43
N GLU A 216 -2.51 23.81 -7.00
CA GLU A 216 -3.03 24.67 -5.96
C GLU A 216 -3.59 25.93 -6.59
N SER A 217 -4.81 26.30 -6.21
CA SER A 217 -5.50 27.45 -6.79
C SER A 217 -6.41 28.12 -5.79
N GLU A 218 -6.37 29.45 -5.77
CA GLU A 218 -7.32 30.28 -5.03
C GLU A 218 -8.73 30.21 -5.67
N THR A 219 -8.79 29.96 -6.98
CA THR A 219 -10.05 29.87 -7.75
C THR A 219 -10.33 28.43 -8.21
N PRO A 220 -11.61 28.09 -8.47
CA PRO A 220 -11.96 26.75 -8.95
C PRO A 220 -11.36 26.41 -10.33
N LEU A 221 -10.65 25.29 -10.42
CA LEU A 221 -10.10 24.78 -11.67
C LEU A 221 -10.86 23.55 -12.18
N LYS A 222 -11.24 23.56 -13.46
CA LYS A 222 -11.94 22.42 -14.12
C LYS A 222 -11.04 21.57 -15.03
N LYS A 223 -10.07 22.19 -15.71
CA LYS A 223 -9.18 21.55 -16.69
C LYS A 223 -7.71 21.74 -16.32
N CYS A 224 -6.92 20.70 -16.58
CA CYS A 224 -5.50 20.66 -16.30
C CYS A 224 -4.75 21.60 -17.26
N PRO A 225 -4.00 22.61 -16.76
CA PRO A 225 -3.23 23.50 -17.62
C PRO A 225 -2.18 22.78 -18.47
N LYS A 226 -1.61 21.65 -17.98
CA LYS A 226 -0.56 20.89 -18.68
C LYS A 226 -1.09 20.02 -19.82
N CYS A 227 -2.20 19.32 -19.63
CA CYS A 227 -2.69 18.31 -20.59
C CYS A 227 -4.18 18.43 -20.94
N GLN A 228 -4.85 19.49 -20.50
CA GLN A 228 -6.29 19.75 -20.71
C GLN A 228 -7.25 18.68 -20.14
N GLY A 229 -6.72 17.64 -19.49
CA GLY A 229 -7.49 16.61 -18.80
C GLY A 229 -8.32 17.14 -17.63
N ARG A 230 -9.28 16.34 -17.17
CA ARG A 230 -10.17 16.70 -16.05
C ARG A 230 -9.39 16.82 -14.74
N LEU A 231 -9.56 17.95 -14.07
CA LEU A 231 -9.14 18.13 -12.68
C LEU A 231 -10.23 17.67 -11.74
N VAL A 232 -9.82 17.07 -10.63
CA VAL A 232 -10.71 16.69 -9.53
C VAL A 232 -10.17 17.23 -8.21
N PRO A 233 -11.02 17.68 -7.27
CA PRO A 233 -10.57 18.03 -5.94
C PRO A 233 -9.84 16.85 -5.30
N LEU A 234 -8.65 17.13 -4.77
CA LEU A 234 -7.82 16.17 -4.05
C LEU A 234 -8.33 16.02 -2.61
N LEU A 235 -8.62 17.14 -1.95
CA LEU A 235 -9.28 17.22 -0.66
C LEU A 235 -10.80 17.33 -0.87
N ARG A 236 -11.58 16.53 -0.13
CA ARG A 236 -13.05 16.48 -0.23
C ARG A 236 -13.66 16.39 1.16
N SER A 237 -14.90 16.87 1.30
CA SER A 237 -15.71 16.56 2.46
C SER A 237 -15.79 15.05 2.61
N GLN A 238 -15.62 14.57 3.83
CA GLN A 238 -15.51 13.15 4.11
C GLN A 238 -16.70 12.36 3.54
N SER A 239 -16.39 11.27 2.84
CA SER A 239 -17.37 10.28 2.39
C SER A 239 -17.37 9.07 3.32
N SER A 240 -18.46 8.31 3.34
CA SER A 240 -18.60 7.07 4.12
C SER A 240 -17.39 6.13 3.99
N SER A 241 -17.05 5.43 5.07
CA SER A 241 -15.91 4.51 5.11
C SER A 241 -15.94 3.49 3.97
N THR A 242 -14.81 3.32 3.30
CA THR A 242 -14.68 2.41 2.16
C THR A 242 -14.25 1.03 2.65
N GLY A 243 -14.97 -0.02 2.23
CA GLY A 243 -14.63 -1.40 2.57
C GLY A 243 -13.28 -1.85 1.97
N PRO A 244 -12.58 -2.82 2.59
CA PRO A 244 -11.25 -3.28 2.17
C PRO A 244 -11.12 -3.70 0.71
N ASP A 245 -12.12 -4.39 0.14
CA ASP A 245 -12.11 -4.80 -1.28
C ASP A 245 -12.04 -3.61 -2.24
N LYS A 246 -12.82 -2.57 -1.95
CA LYS A 246 -12.82 -1.34 -2.76
C LYS A 246 -11.50 -0.59 -2.62
N LEU A 247 -10.90 -0.59 -1.43
CA LEU A 247 -9.57 -0.01 -1.18
C LEU A 247 -8.50 -0.75 -1.98
N ARG A 248 -8.51 -2.08 -1.95
CA ARG A 248 -7.59 -2.93 -2.72
C ARG A 248 -7.75 -2.73 -4.21
N ALA A 249 -8.97 -2.77 -4.74
CA ALA A 249 -9.23 -2.52 -6.15
C ALA A 249 -8.72 -1.14 -6.60
N ARG A 250 -8.90 -0.12 -5.76
CA ARG A 250 -8.39 1.23 -5.99
C ARG A 250 -6.86 1.28 -5.97
N ALA A 251 -6.22 0.62 -5.00
CA ALA A 251 -4.77 0.55 -4.90
C ALA A 251 -4.16 -0.05 -6.19
N LEU A 252 -4.72 -1.17 -6.66
CA LEU A 252 -4.30 -1.83 -7.89
C LEU A 252 -4.51 -0.94 -9.13
N ALA A 253 -5.64 -0.25 -9.22
CA ALA A 253 -5.90 0.71 -10.30
C ALA A 253 -4.93 1.91 -10.29
N ASN A 254 -4.41 2.25 -9.10
CA ASN A 254 -3.52 3.37 -8.87
C ASN A 254 -2.02 3.03 -9.03
N LEU A 255 -1.64 1.76 -9.15
CA LEU A 255 -0.24 1.34 -9.35
C LEU A 255 0.45 2.08 -10.51
N LYS A 256 -0.28 2.27 -11.62
CA LYS A 256 0.23 2.99 -12.81
C LYS A 256 0.45 4.49 -12.61
N TYR A 257 -0.05 5.04 -11.50
CA TYR A 257 0.10 6.45 -11.13
C TYR A 257 1.07 6.63 -9.95
N LEU A 258 1.78 5.58 -9.54
CA LEU A 258 2.92 5.73 -8.65
C LEU A 258 3.99 6.57 -9.35
N ARG A 259 4.41 7.64 -8.70
CA ARG A 259 5.39 8.59 -9.22
C ARG A 259 6.69 8.43 -8.46
N ASN A 260 7.81 8.49 -9.17
CA ASN A 260 9.14 8.55 -8.56
C ASN A 260 9.49 9.95 -8.03
N GLU A 261 8.68 10.95 -8.38
CA GLU A 261 8.88 12.34 -8.00
C GLU A 261 7.55 12.94 -7.53
N ALA A 262 7.66 13.99 -6.71
CA ALA A 262 6.50 14.70 -6.21
C ALA A 262 5.62 15.23 -7.34
N ALA A 263 4.32 15.36 -7.06
CA ALA A 263 3.55 16.31 -7.85
C ALA A 263 4.27 17.65 -7.76
N GLN A 264 4.61 18.24 -8.91
CA GLN A 264 4.90 19.67 -8.89
C GLN A 264 3.59 20.35 -8.49
N VAL A 265 3.53 20.88 -7.27
CA VAL A 265 2.44 21.76 -6.86
C VAL A 265 2.65 23.06 -7.62
N VAL A 266 1.90 23.21 -8.71
CA VAL A 266 2.01 24.41 -9.55
C VAL A 266 0.86 25.36 -9.21
N PRO A 267 1.14 26.58 -8.74
CA PRO A 267 0.13 27.60 -8.58
C PRO A 267 -0.57 27.86 -9.91
N ALA A 268 -1.90 27.91 -9.93
CA ALA A 268 -2.66 28.17 -11.16
C ALA A 268 -2.20 29.42 -11.91
N ARG A 269 -1.78 30.46 -11.16
CA ARG A 269 -1.24 31.72 -11.69
C ARG A 269 0.04 31.60 -12.51
N TRP A 270 0.76 30.47 -12.41
CA TRP A 270 1.98 30.24 -13.22
C TRP A 270 1.65 29.89 -14.67
N PHE A 271 0.40 29.56 -14.99
CA PHE A 271 -0.06 29.40 -16.36
C PHE A 271 -0.69 30.70 -16.82
N THR A 272 0.06 31.52 -17.55
CA THR A 272 -0.53 32.55 -18.40
C THR A 272 -1.12 31.83 -19.62
N PHE A 273 -2.44 31.71 -19.69
CA PHE A 273 -3.10 31.34 -20.93
C PHE A 273 -2.82 32.48 -21.92
N LYS A 274 -1.91 32.25 -22.87
CA LYS A 274 -1.82 33.10 -24.07
C LYS A 274 -3.11 32.90 -24.85
N GLY A 275 -4.05 33.82 -24.66
CA GLY A 275 -5.23 34.00 -25.50
C GLY A 275 -6.41 33.08 -25.17
N ALA A 276 -7.44 33.68 -24.57
CA ALA A 276 -8.83 33.42 -24.95
C ALA A 276 -9.44 34.75 -25.36
#